data_AF-A0AA92TRI6-F1
#
_entry.id   AF-A0AA92TRI6-F1
#
_cell.length_a   1.000
_cell.length_b   1.000
_cell.length_c   1.000
_cell.angle_alpha   90.00
_cell.angle_beta   90.00
_cell.angle_gamma   90.00
#
_symmetry.space_group_name_H-M   'P 1'
#
loop_
_entity.id
_entity.type
_entity.pdbx_description
1 polymer ?
#
loop_
_entity_poly.entity_id
_entity_poly.type
_entity_poly.pdbx_seq_one_letter_code
_entity_poly.pdbx_strand_id
1 'polypeptide(L)'
;MPSPEKYQECQTGFEKVMDSLLKSKKMTLVESRKYEEDVIHDNRILGFREGVAVLDVCADKKEFYWSDFKENEIHNQPFCKVIIDNRPNKGFLFVEESRIFGGKRGQDKVVALLRDNINRVANQYGWNMVISAKLPPGDFFDAVAERIKAGCRPKAVVFSFPRHQSLSDAPYSLVLQLQMQHSFMECLNASKYQVQYGTDKGEQLRLDKANRDVAMLVNLCSKEDYGIKVYYWNGPCTSSSSLKRTKVKISDAEISALVIGDAVCCDCHGNSQFALINSLDVILDDLNGYDDEVI
;
A
#
# COMPACT_ATOMS: atom_id res chain seq x y z
N MET A 1 20.27 -3.79 -13.98
CA MET A 1 18.83 -3.63 -14.31
C MET A 1 18.62 -3.88 -15.81
N PRO A 2 17.43 -4.28 -16.28
CA PRO A 2 17.16 -4.44 -17.71
C PRO A 2 17.07 -3.05 -18.40
N SER A 3 17.50 -2.94 -19.66
CA SER A 3 17.34 -1.73 -20.47
C SER A 3 15.86 -1.34 -20.66
N PRO A 4 15.53 -0.11 -21.10
CA PRO A 4 14.14 0.30 -21.41
C PRO A 4 13.38 -0.65 -22.35
N GLU A 5 14.11 -1.38 -23.21
CA GLU A 5 13.57 -2.41 -24.10
C GLU A 5 13.11 -3.65 -23.32
N LYS A 6 13.90 -4.11 -22.34
CA LYS A 6 13.51 -5.22 -21.45
C LYS A 6 12.40 -4.87 -20.46
N TYR A 7 12.23 -3.58 -20.10
CA TYR A 7 11.10 -3.13 -19.30
C TYR A 7 9.76 -3.46 -19.98
N GLN A 8 9.65 -3.23 -21.29
CA GLN A 8 8.42 -3.50 -22.05
C GLN A 8 8.14 -5.00 -22.24
N GLU A 9 9.18 -5.83 -22.29
CA GLU A 9 9.06 -7.29 -22.45
C GLU A 9 8.49 -7.98 -21.21
N CYS A 10 8.78 -7.46 -20.01
CA CYS A 10 8.34 -8.03 -18.74
C CYS A 10 6.94 -7.58 -18.30
N GLN A 11 6.27 -6.70 -19.05
CA GLN A 11 5.00 -6.12 -18.63
C GLN A 11 3.81 -7.06 -18.82
N THR A 12 2.97 -7.15 -17.78
CA THR A 12 1.64 -7.74 -17.86
C THR A 12 0.69 -6.86 -18.68
N GLY A 13 -0.47 -7.42 -19.08
CA GLY A 13 -1.52 -6.64 -19.75
C GLY A 13 -2.01 -5.46 -18.90
N PHE A 14 -2.07 -5.63 -17.58
CA PHE A 14 -2.47 -4.58 -16.65
C PHE A 14 -1.44 -3.44 -16.61
N GLU A 15 -0.14 -3.77 -16.49
CA GLU A 15 0.93 -2.78 -16.45
C GLU A 15 0.96 -1.92 -17.72
N LYS A 16 0.70 -2.51 -18.90
CA LYS A 16 0.60 -1.77 -20.17
C LYS A 16 -0.55 -0.77 -20.19
N VAL A 17 -1.72 -1.15 -19.65
CA VAL A 17 -2.88 -0.25 -19.55
C VAL A 17 -2.59 0.89 -18.56
N MET A 18 -2.00 0.57 -17.42
CA MET A 18 -1.57 1.56 -16.42
C MET A 18 -0.54 2.54 -17.01
N ASP A 19 0.47 2.04 -17.72
CA ASP A 19 1.44 2.87 -18.42
C ASP A 19 0.79 3.83 -19.42
N SER A 20 -0.20 3.36 -20.18
CA SER A 20 -0.95 4.20 -21.12
C SER A 20 -1.68 5.34 -20.40
N LEU A 21 -2.30 5.04 -19.24
CA LEU A 21 -2.94 6.07 -18.40
C LEU A 21 -1.92 7.06 -17.86
N LEU A 22 -0.77 6.58 -17.37
CA LEU A 22 0.25 7.41 -16.76
C LEU A 22 1.03 8.26 -17.80
N LYS A 23 1.11 7.82 -19.06
CA LYS A 23 1.70 8.59 -20.16
C LYS A 23 0.81 9.72 -20.68
N SER A 24 -0.49 9.70 -20.40
CA SER A 24 -1.47 10.63 -20.98
C SER A 24 -1.33 12.09 -20.50
N LYS A 25 -0.38 12.39 -19.60
CA LYS A 25 -0.11 13.69 -18.95
C LYS A 25 -1.24 14.25 -18.07
N LYS A 26 -2.47 13.79 -18.23
CA LYS A 26 -3.64 14.15 -17.41
C LYS A 26 -4.49 12.93 -17.10
N MET A 27 -4.76 12.71 -15.83
CA MET A 27 -5.75 11.76 -15.35
C MET A 27 -6.86 12.53 -14.64
N THR A 28 -8.04 12.59 -15.25
CA THR A 28 -9.22 13.18 -14.62
C THR A 28 -9.65 12.29 -13.47
N LEU A 29 -9.56 12.79 -12.23
CA LEU A 29 -10.08 12.06 -11.07
C LEU A 29 -11.44 12.62 -10.72
N VAL A 30 -12.43 11.74 -10.69
CA VAL A 30 -13.81 12.06 -10.36
C VAL A 30 -14.15 11.45 -9.01
N GLU A 31 -14.62 12.27 -8.09
CA GLU A 31 -15.22 11.86 -6.82
C GLU A 31 -16.74 11.77 -7.01
N SER A 32 -17.27 10.54 -7.02
CA SER A 32 -18.73 10.37 -7.07
C SER A 32 -19.34 10.52 -5.69
N ARG A 33 -20.32 11.42 -5.58
CA ARG A 33 -21.01 11.71 -4.32
C ARG A 33 -22.45 11.23 -4.36
N LYS A 34 -22.88 10.62 -3.26
CA LYS A 34 -24.25 10.10 -3.18
C LYS A 34 -25.22 11.29 -3.07
N TYR A 35 -26.09 11.44 -4.06
CA TYR A 35 -27.11 12.50 -4.14
C TYR A 35 -26.58 13.92 -4.41
N GLU A 36 -25.31 14.06 -4.82
CA GLU A 36 -24.71 15.33 -5.25
C GLU A 36 -24.09 15.16 -6.64
N GLU A 37 -23.72 16.28 -7.27
CA GLU A 37 -22.94 16.25 -8.50
C GLU A 37 -21.54 15.68 -8.25
N ASP A 38 -21.02 14.97 -9.25
CA ASP A 38 -19.66 14.45 -9.25
C ASP A 38 -18.66 15.62 -9.15
N VAL A 39 -17.67 15.48 -8.27
CA VAL A 39 -16.61 16.48 -8.13
C VAL A 39 -15.42 16.07 -9.00
N ILE A 40 -14.99 16.97 -9.88
CA ILE A 40 -13.83 16.76 -10.73
C ILE A 40 -12.60 17.39 -10.06
N HIS A 41 -11.58 16.57 -9.83
CA HIS A 41 -10.29 17.02 -9.34
C HIS A 41 -9.34 17.23 -10.52
N ASP A 42 -8.76 18.43 -10.64
CA ASP A 42 -7.74 18.75 -11.65
C ASP A 42 -6.38 18.18 -11.25
N ASN A 43 -5.99 17.04 -11.81
CA ASN A 43 -4.71 16.38 -11.46
C ASN A 43 -3.72 16.46 -12.61
N ARG A 44 -2.43 16.44 -12.25
CA ARG A 44 -1.34 16.57 -13.21
C ARG A 44 -0.38 15.42 -13.02
N ILE A 45 -0.03 14.77 -14.12
CA ILE A 45 1.10 13.84 -14.12
C ILE A 45 2.33 14.67 -14.44
N LEU A 46 3.19 14.86 -13.44
CA LEU A 46 4.38 15.69 -13.53
C LEU A 46 5.46 15.02 -14.38
N GLY A 47 5.64 13.71 -14.19
CA GLY A 47 6.62 12.92 -14.92
C GLY A 47 6.25 11.44 -14.94
N PHE A 48 6.63 10.76 -16.02
CA PHE A 48 6.54 9.32 -16.14
C PHE A 48 7.80 8.79 -16.82
N ARG A 49 8.57 7.96 -16.12
CA ARG A 49 9.85 7.41 -16.56
C ARG A 49 9.99 6.00 -16.01
N GLU A 50 10.32 5.04 -16.88
CA GLU A 50 10.65 3.66 -16.50
C GLU A 50 9.62 3.01 -15.55
N GLY A 51 8.33 3.23 -15.79
CA GLY A 51 7.26 2.68 -14.96
C GLY A 51 6.94 3.45 -13.69
N VAL A 52 7.69 4.50 -13.36
CA VAL A 52 7.44 5.35 -12.20
C VAL A 52 6.78 6.66 -12.63
N ALA A 53 5.62 6.96 -12.03
CA ALA A 53 4.88 8.20 -12.24
C ALA A 53 4.93 9.08 -10.99
N VAL A 54 5.08 10.39 -11.19
CA VAL A 54 4.88 11.41 -10.16
C VAL A 54 3.65 12.23 -10.55
N LEU A 55 2.70 12.36 -9.62
CA LEU A 55 1.45 13.06 -9.81
C LEU A 55 1.25 14.11 -8.73
N ASP A 56 0.60 15.21 -9.11
CA ASP A 56 -0.01 16.18 -8.20
C ASP A 56 -1.53 15.99 -8.25
N VAL A 57 -2.11 15.58 -7.12
CA VAL A 57 -3.55 15.35 -6.97
C VAL A 57 -4.19 16.56 -6.27
N CYS A 58 -5.08 17.28 -6.94
CA CYS A 58 -5.65 18.53 -6.44
C CYS A 58 -6.82 18.31 -5.50
N ALA A 59 -6.74 18.88 -4.30
CA ALA A 59 -7.90 19.04 -3.44
C ALA A 59 -8.58 20.35 -3.82
N ASP A 60 -9.53 20.29 -4.76
CA ASP A 60 -10.32 21.47 -5.12
C ASP A 60 -11.11 21.93 -3.89
N LYS A 61 -10.71 23.08 -3.32
CA LYS A 61 -11.28 23.63 -2.10
C LYS A 61 -11.88 25.00 -2.39
N LYS A 62 -13.17 25.10 -2.08
CA LYS A 62 -13.87 26.36 -1.90
C LYS A 62 -13.71 26.78 -0.45
N GLU A 63 -12.93 27.82 -0.21
CA GLU A 63 -12.79 28.43 1.12
C GLU A 63 -13.59 29.72 1.15
N PHE A 64 -14.40 29.91 2.20
CA PHE A 64 -15.20 31.11 2.39
C PHE A 64 -14.61 31.94 3.52
N TYR A 65 -14.41 33.23 3.29
CA TYR A 65 -13.99 34.16 4.33
C TYR A 65 -14.90 35.38 4.36
N TRP A 66 -15.06 35.94 5.55
CA TRP A 66 -15.87 37.13 5.75
C TRP A 66 -14.96 38.36 5.75
N SER A 67 -15.21 39.30 4.83
CA SER A 67 -14.62 40.64 4.90
C SER A 67 -15.69 41.67 4.57
N ASP A 68 -15.69 42.78 5.30
CA ASP A 68 -16.66 43.88 5.14
C ASP A 68 -18.13 43.42 5.11
N PHE A 69 -18.48 42.48 6.00
CA PHE A 69 -19.83 41.88 6.09
C PHE A 69 -20.31 41.18 4.80
N LYS A 70 -19.39 40.85 3.89
CA LYS A 70 -19.63 40.00 2.72
C LYS A 70 -18.86 38.70 2.85
N GLU A 71 -19.52 37.61 2.52
CA GLU A 71 -18.88 36.31 2.34
C GLU A 71 -18.22 36.30 0.96
N ASN A 72 -16.91 36.06 0.94
CA ASN A 72 -16.11 35.96 -0.27
C ASN A 72 -15.63 34.52 -0.43
N GLU A 73 -15.70 34.01 -1.65
CA GLU A 73 -15.22 32.67 -2.02
C GLU A 73 -13.80 32.78 -2.59
N ILE A 74 -12.87 32.02 -2.03
CA ILE A 74 -11.55 31.77 -2.60
C ILE A 74 -11.54 30.33 -3.11
N HIS A 75 -11.21 30.18 -4.39
CA HIS A 75 -10.83 28.89 -4.94
C HIS A 75 -9.36 28.65 -4.65
N ASN A 76 -9.07 27.66 -3.79
CA ASN A 76 -7.73 27.22 -3.47
C ASN A 76 -7.52 25.82 -4.07
N GLN A 77 -6.39 25.62 -4.75
CA GLN A 77 -6.05 24.36 -5.42
C GLN A 77 -4.73 23.77 -4.86
N PRO A 78 -4.70 23.37 -3.57
CA PRO A 78 -3.54 22.68 -3.03
C PRO A 78 -3.42 21.27 -3.63
N PHE A 79 -2.19 20.84 -3.88
CA PHE A 79 -1.88 19.52 -4.43
C PHE A 79 -1.28 18.59 -3.37
N CYS A 80 -1.60 17.30 -3.49
CA CYS A 80 -0.95 16.22 -2.75
C CYS A 80 -0.11 15.42 -3.74
N LYS A 81 1.18 15.24 -3.43
CA LYS A 81 2.07 14.45 -4.26
C LYS A 81 1.80 12.96 -4.11
N VAL A 82 1.79 12.28 -5.24
CA VAL A 82 1.59 10.83 -5.33
C VAL A 82 2.65 10.25 -6.25
N ILE A 83 3.28 9.16 -5.83
CA ILE A 83 4.20 8.38 -6.65
C ILE A 83 3.60 7.01 -6.89
N ILE A 84 3.51 6.60 -8.15
CA ILE A 84 3.04 5.27 -8.55
C ILE A 84 4.22 4.54 -9.17
N ASP A 85 4.61 3.42 -8.58
CA ASP A 85 5.60 2.50 -9.13
C ASP A 85 4.87 1.34 -9.82
N ASN A 86 4.66 1.49 -11.13
CA ASN A 86 4.05 0.50 -12.02
C ASN A 86 5.09 -0.41 -12.67
N ARG A 87 6.30 -0.52 -12.11
CA ARG A 87 7.29 -1.49 -12.61
C ARG A 87 6.82 -2.92 -12.35
N PRO A 88 7.16 -3.87 -13.24
CA PRO A 88 6.78 -5.27 -13.09
C PRO A 88 7.10 -5.82 -11.70
N ASN A 89 6.10 -6.46 -11.08
CA ASN A 89 6.19 -7.06 -9.74
C ASN A 89 6.52 -6.09 -8.59
N LYS A 90 6.42 -4.76 -8.79
CA LYS A 90 6.58 -3.76 -7.72
C LYS A 90 5.20 -3.30 -7.23
N GLY A 91 4.47 -2.52 -8.03
CA GLY A 91 3.06 -2.19 -7.76
C GLY A 91 2.82 -1.38 -6.47
N PHE A 92 3.65 -0.37 -6.18
CA PHE A 92 3.53 0.45 -4.97
C PHE A 92 2.95 1.83 -5.24
N LEU A 93 2.20 2.34 -4.26
CA LEU A 93 1.65 3.69 -4.24
C LEU A 93 2.15 4.44 -2.99
N PHE A 94 2.81 5.57 -3.19
CA PHE A 94 3.21 6.48 -2.13
C PHE A 94 2.36 7.75 -2.20
N VAL A 95 1.77 8.14 -1.07
CA VAL A 95 0.93 9.33 -0.96
C VAL A 95 1.55 10.24 0.09
N GLU A 96 1.79 11.49 -0.28
CA GLU A 96 2.34 12.52 0.60
C GLU A 96 1.49 12.68 1.87
N GLU A 97 2.16 12.87 3.01
CA GLU A 97 1.46 13.17 4.26
C GLU A 97 0.90 14.59 4.22
N SER A 98 -0.37 14.70 3.81
CA SER A 98 -1.05 15.99 3.68
C SER A 98 -2.42 15.99 4.34
N ARG A 99 -2.82 17.16 4.88
CA ARG A 99 -4.14 17.40 5.49
C ARG A 99 -5.15 17.99 4.51
N ILE A 100 -4.73 18.27 3.27
CA ILE A 100 -5.54 19.01 2.31
C ILE A 100 -6.81 18.23 1.92
N PHE A 101 -6.80 16.90 1.93
CA PHE A 101 -7.97 16.05 1.63
C PHE A 101 -8.83 15.69 2.86
N GLY A 102 -8.97 16.58 3.84
CA GLY A 102 -9.89 16.37 4.98
C GLY A 102 -9.22 15.86 6.26
N GLY A 103 -8.01 16.34 6.58
CA GLY A 103 -7.36 16.08 7.86
C GLY A 103 -6.67 14.71 7.96
N LYS A 104 -6.78 14.03 9.11
CA LYS A 104 -6.00 12.79 9.43
C LYS A 104 -6.27 11.58 8.50
N ARG A 105 -7.30 11.65 7.65
CA ARG A 105 -7.68 10.62 6.68
C ARG A 105 -7.54 11.09 5.22
N GLY A 106 -6.85 12.21 4.99
CA GLY A 106 -6.71 12.76 3.64
C GLY A 106 -6.06 11.80 2.66
N GLN A 107 -5.08 11.02 3.13
CA GLN A 107 -4.42 10.00 2.33
C GLN A 107 -5.38 8.88 1.92
N ASP A 108 -6.26 8.42 2.82
CA ASP A 108 -7.25 7.39 2.50
C ASP A 108 -8.20 7.88 1.40
N LYS A 109 -8.55 9.16 1.42
CA LYS A 109 -9.37 9.79 0.37
C LYS A 109 -8.63 9.83 -0.97
N VAL A 110 -7.35 10.23 -1.00
CA VAL A 110 -6.53 10.22 -2.22
C VAL A 110 -6.41 8.80 -2.79
N VAL A 111 -6.15 7.80 -1.93
CA VAL A 111 -6.08 6.38 -2.32
C VAL A 111 -7.40 5.92 -2.93
N ALA A 112 -8.53 6.22 -2.29
CA ALA A 112 -9.84 5.87 -2.82
C ALA A 112 -10.11 6.52 -4.19
N LEU A 113 -9.80 7.82 -4.34
CA LEU A 113 -9.94 8.54 -5.61
C LEU A 113 -9.13 7.90 -6.73
N LEU A 114 -7.86 7.60 -6.48
CA LEU A 114 -6.99 6.95 -7.48
C LEU A 114 -7.50 5.56 -7.83
N ARG A 115 -7.84 4.74 -6.82
CA ARG A 115 -8.37 3.39 -7.01
C ARG A 115 -9.62 3.40 -7.88
N ASP A 116 -10.59 4.23 -7.52
CA ASP A 116 -11.90 4.24 -8.18
C ASP A 116 -11.77 4.70 -9.64
N ASN A 117 -10.91 5.69 -9.91
CA ASN A 117 -10.70 6.19 -11.27
C ASN A 117 -9.87 5.24 -12.14
N ILE A 118 -8.85 4.59 -11.59
CA ILE A 118 -8.12 3.52 -12.30
C ILE A 118 -9.06 2.36 -12.61
N ASN A 119 -9.91 1.97 -11.66
CA ASN A 119 -10.87 0.87 -11.86
C ASN A 119 -11.93 1.18 -12.91
N ARG A 120 -12.30 2.45 -13.15
CA ARG A 120 -13.18 2.81 -14.28
C ARG A 120 -12.62 2.38 -15.64
N VAL A 121 -11.30 2.37 -15.78
CA VAL A 121 -10.61 1.91 -16.98
C VAL A 121 -10.34 0.41 -16.91
N ALA A 122 -9.78 -0.07 -15.79
CA ALA A 122 -9.39 -1.47 -15.64
C ALA A 122 -10.58 -2.44 -15.72
N ASN A 123 -11.75 -2.05 -15.22
CA ASN A 123 -12.97 -2.87 -15.24
C ASN A 123 -13.42 -3.22 -16.67
N GLN A 124 -13.08 -2.41 -17.68
CA GLN A 124 -13.39 -2.70 -19.09
C GLN A 124 -12.66 -3.97 -19.59
N TYR A 125 -11.55 -4.31 -18.94
CA TYR A 125 -10.74 -5.50 -19.21
C TYR A 125 -11.03 -6.64 -18.21
N GLY A 126 -12.05 -6.49 -17.37
CA GLY A 126 -12.37 -7.45 -16.31
C GLY A 126 -11.41 -7.43 -15.12
N TRP A 127 -10.57 -6.40 -15.00
CA TRP A 127 -9.64 -6.24 -13.87
C TRP A 127 -10.19 -5.28 -12.82
N ASN A 128 -9.92 -5.58 -11.56
CA ASN A 128 -10.27 -4.73 -10.43
C ASN A 128 -9.04 -4.57 -9.52
N MET A 129 -8.45 -3.38 -9.53
CA MET A 129 -7.31 -3.04 -8.69
C MET A 129 -7.77 -2.85 -7.23
N VAL A 130 -6.99 -3.41 -6.31
CA VAL A 130 -7.12 -3.20 -4.87
C VAL A 130 -5.86 -2.48 -4.39
N ILE A 131 -6.06 -1.43 -3.59
CA ILE A 131 -4.96 -0.73 -2.92
C ILE A 131 -5.14 -0.92 -1.42
N SER A 132 -4.11 -1.47 -0.77
CA SER A 132 -4.06 -1.67 0.67
C SER A 132 -2.83 -0.97 1.26
N ALA A 133 -2.98 -0.50 2.50
CA ALA A 133 -1.86 0.10 3.22
C ALA A 133 -0.92 -1.02 3.70
N LYS A 134 0.36 -0.92 3.34
CA LYS A 134 1.39 -1.88 3.74
C LYS A 134 1.61 -1.83 5.26
N LEU A 135 1.83 -3.00 5.86
CA LEU A 135 2.34 -3.18 7.22
C LEU A 135 3.58 -4.09 7.16
N PRO A 136 4.80 -3.55 7.29
CA PRO A 136 6.02 -4.32 7.43
C PRO A 136 5.89 -5.33 8.57
N PRO A 137 6.35 -6.58 8.38
CA PRO A 137 6.30 -7.59 9.44
C PRO A 137 7.02 -7.14 10.71
N GLY A 138 8.14 -6.40 10.57
CA GLY A 138 8.90 -5.81 11.68
C GLY A 138 8.04 -4.91 12.55
N ASP A 139 7.37 -3.92 11.94
CA ASP A 139 6.48 -2.98 12.64
C ASP A 139 5.37 -3.70 13.44
N PHE A 140 4.85 -4.81 12.92
CA PHE A 140 3.88 -5.63 13.66
C PHE A 140 4.49 -6.24 14.92
N PHE A 141 5.67 -6.86 14.80
CA PHE A 141 6.36 -7.46 15.94
C PHE A 141 6.77 -6.39 16.97
N ASP A 142 7.25 -5.23 16.52
CA ASP A 142 7.61 -4.12 17.40
C ASP A 142 6.39 -3.61 18.17
N ALA A 143 5.23 -3.45 17.51
CA ALA A 143 3.99 -3.08 18.18
C ALA A 143 3.55 -4.10 19.24
N VAL A 144 3.73 -5.40 18.99
CA VAL A 144 3.46 -6.45 19.98
C VAL A 144 4.47 -6.41 21.13
N ALA A 145 5.75 -6.19 20.84
CA ALA A 145 6.81 -6.09 21.84
C ALA A 145 6.60 -4.89 22.78
N GLU A 146 6.21 -3.73 22.25
CA GLU A 146 5.90 -2.54 23.04
C GLU A 146 4.71 -2.78 23.99
N ARG A 147 3.70 -3.54 23.56
CA ARG A 147 2.60 -3.97 24.44
C ARG A 147 3.08 -4.88 25.57
N ILE A 148 3.99 -5.81 25.27
CA ILE A 148 4.59 -6.70 26.28
C ILE A 148 5.41 -5.90 27.29
N LYS A 149 6.23 -4.95 26.83
CA LYS A 149 6.97 -4.03 27.70
C LYS A 149 6.05 -3.19 28.60
N ALA A 150 4.88 -2.79 28.08
CA ALA A 150 3.84 -2.10 28.84
C ALA A 150 3.03 -3.02 29.79
N GLY A 151 3.42 -4.28 29.96
CA GLY A 151 2.79 -5.23 30.89
C GLY A 151 1.57 -5.99 30.35
N CYS A 152 1.22 -5.81 29.06
CA CYS A 152 0.15 -6.57 28.43
C CYS A 152 0.67 -7.95 28.05
N ARG A 153 0.06 -9.03 28.56
CA ARG A 153 0.47 -10.41 28.27
C ARG A 153 -0.35 -11.01 27.13
N PRO A 154 0.26 -11.35 25.97
CA PRO A 154 -0.44 -12.03 24.88
C PRO A 154 -1.10 -13.33 25.35
N LYS A 155 -2.38 -13.48 25.05
CA LYS A 155 -3.21 -14.64 25.34
C LYS A 155 -3.47 -15.47 24.08
N ALA A 156 -3.75 -14.80 22.97
CA ALA A 156 -4.11 -15.45 21.72
C ALA A 156 -3.72 -14.61 20.51
N VAL A 157 -3.47 -15.29 19.39
CA VAL A 157 -3.33 -14.68 18.06
C VAL A 157 -4.36 -15.28 17.13
N VAL A 158 -4.97 -14.44 16.30
CA VAL A 158 -5.91 -14.83 15.26
C VAL A 158 -5.40 -14.36 13.91
N PHE A 159 -5.19 -15.31 13.00
CA PHE A 159 -4.91 -15.06 11.58
C PHE A 159 -6.21 -15.21 10.78
N SER A 160 -6.51 -14.27 9.91
CA SER A 160 -7.76 -14.20 9.13
C SER A 160 -7.45 -14.23 7.64
N PHE A 161 -7.82 -15.31 6.97
CA PHE A 161 -7.58 -15.55 5.56
C PHE A 161 -8.89 -15.31 4.77
N PRO A 162 -8.90 -14.45 3.74
CA PRO A 162 -10.06 -14.27 2.87
C PRO A 162 -10.30 -15.50 1.99
N ARG A 163 -11.45 -15.55 1.29
CA ARG A 163 -11.74 -16.61 0.31
C ARG A 163 -10.73 -16.57 -0.84
N HIS A 164 -10.60 -15.44 -1.52
CA HIS A 164 -9.61 -15.29 -2.57
C HIS A 164 -8.25 -14.96 -1.94
N GLN A 165 -7.30 -15.89 -2.05
CA GLN A 165 -5.98 -15.78 -1.44
C GLN A 165 -4.92 -15.70 -2.53
N SER A 166 -4.03 -14.72 -2.43
CA SER A 166 -2.69 -14.80 -3.00
C SER A 166 -1.77 -15.47 -1.98
N LEU A 167 -0.98 -16.42 -2.45
CA LEU A 167 -0.08 -17.23 -1.62
C LEU A 167 1.36 -17.06 -2.06
N SER A 168 1.72 -15.84 -2.51
CA SER A 168 3.05 -15.56 -2.99
C SER A 168 4.08 -15.86 -1.89
N ASP A 169 5.13 -16.61 -2.25
CA ASP A 169 6.25 -17.01 -1.38
C ASP A 169 5.88 -17.83 -0.12
N ALA A 170 4.66 -18.37 -0.05
CA ALA A 170 4.27 -19.31 1.00
C ALA A 170 4.87 -20.71 0.74
N PRO A 171 5.40 -21.42 1.76
CA PRO A 171 5.85 -22.79 1.58
C PRO A 171 4.72 -23.71 1.11
N TYR A 172 5.07 -24.70 0.30
CA TYR A 172 4.12 -25.61 -0.33
C TYR A 172 3.18 -26.31 0.66
N SER A 173 3.67 -26.66 1.86
CA SER A 173 2.86 -27.26 2.92
C SER A 173 1.74 -26.33 3.42
N LEU A 174 2.04 -25.03 3.59
CA LEU A 174 1.06 -24.02 3.97
C LEU A 174 0.05 -23.77 2.85
N VAL A 175 0.53 -23.77 1.60
CA VAL A 175 -0.32 -23.64 0.41
C VAL A 175 -1.36 -24.76 0.37
N LEU A 176 -0.95 -26.02 0.53
CA LEU A 176 -1.87 -27.16 0.57
C LEU A 176 -2.91 -27.02 1.69
N GLN A 177 -2.47 -26.64 2.89
CA GLN A 177 -3.39 -26.45 4.01
C GLN A 177 -4.43 -25.36 3.72
N LEU A 178 -4.01 -24.23 3.15
CA LEU A 178 -4.91 -23.11 2.83
C LEU A 178 -5.85 -23.44 1.66
N GLN A 179 -5.40 -24.22 0.67
CA GLN A 179 -6.25 -24.72 -0.42
C GLN A 179 -7.36 -25.67 0.09
N MET A 180 -7.05 -26.54 1.06
CA MET A 180 -8.08 -27.35 1.71
C MET A 180 -9.13 -26.48 2.42
N GLN A 181 -8.68 -25.45 3.15
CA GLN A 181 -9.60 -24.53 3.83
C GLN A 181 -10.45 -23.72 2.85
N HIS A 182 -9.87 -23.32 1.71
CA HIS A 182 -10.62 -22.67 0.63
C HIS A 182 -11.80 -23.53 0.17
N SER A 183 -11.57 -24.83 -0.07
CA SER A 183 -12.60 -25.76 -0.50
C SER A 183 -13.75 -25.85 0.52
N PHE A 184 -13.43 -25.87 1.82
CA PHE A 184 -14.46 -25.82 2.87
C PHE A 184 -15.21 -24.49 2.90
N MET A 185 -14.52 -23.37 2.69
CA MET A 185 -15.17 -22.07 2.64
C MET A 185 -16.17 -21.95 1.48
N GLU A 186 -15.88 -22.55 0.33
CA GLU A 186 -16.82 -22.61 -0.80
C GLU A 186 -18.07 -23.41 -0.45
N CYS A 187 -17.89 -24.61 0.13
CA CYS A 187 -19.00 -25.47 0.56
C CYS A 187 -19.93 -24.77 1.57
N LEU A 188 -19.36 -23.97 2.48
CA LEU A 188 -20.11 -23.27 3.53
C LEU A 188 -20.60 -21.88 3.11
N ASN A 189 -20.26 -21.44 1.89
CA ASN A 189 -20.39 -20.05 1.47
C ASN A 189 -19.80 -19.05 2.49
N ALA A 190 -18.68 -19.40 3.11
CA ALA A 190 -17.97 -18.55 4.06
C ALA A 190 -17.06 -17.56 3.32
N SER A 191 -17.07 -16.29 3.72
CA SER A 191 -16.23 -15.24 3.09
C SER A 191 -14.79 -15.20 3.62
N LYS A 192 -14.54 -15.82 4.77
CA LYS A 192 -13.23 -15.85 5.45
C LYS A 192 -13.06 -17.12 6.30
N TYR A 193 -11.81 -17.51 6.50
CA TYR A 193 -11.37 -18.53 7.46
C TYR A 193 -10.50 -17.88 8.53
N GLN A 194 -10.61 -18.33 9.78
CA GLN A 194 -9.82 -17.81 10.89
C GLN A 194 -9.18 -18.95 11.68
N VAL A 195 -7.88 -18.81 11.97
CA VAL A 195 -7.14 -19.71 12.86
C VAL A 195 -6.78 -18.97 14.12
N GLN A 196 -7.13 -19.54 15.27
CA GLN A 196 -6.80 -19.00 16.58
C GLN A 196 -5.83 -19.92 17.30
N TYR A 197 -4.72 -19.37 17.75
CA TYR A 197 -3.80 -20.02 18.69
C TYR A 197 -3.83 -19.25 20.00
N GLY A 198 -3.94 -19.95 21.12
CA GLY A 198 -4.00 -19.32 22.44
C GLY A 198 -3.42 -20.17 23.54
N THR A 199 -3.24 -19.56 24.71
CA THR A 199 -2.69 -20.22 25.90
C THR A 199 -3.69 -20.27 27.03
N ASP A 200 -3.42 -21.14 27.99
CA ASP A 200 -4.19 -21.24 29.23
C ASP A 200 -4.00 -20.03 30.14
N LYS A 201 -4.89 -19.91 31.13
CA LYS A 201 -4.92 -18.76 32.04
C LYS A 201 -3.62 -18.63 32.81
N GLY A 202 -2.98 -17.47 32.70
CA GLY A 202 -1.72 -17.15 33.38
C GLY A 202 -0.48 -17.40 32.53
N GLU A 203 -0.61 -18.17 31.44
CA GLU A 203 0.45 -18.33 30.46
C GLU A 203 0.50 -17.17 29.46
N GLN A 204 1.65 -17.02 28.82
CA GLN A 204 1.89 -16.02 27.80
C GLN A 204 2.17 -16.70 26.47
N LEU A 205 1.36 -16.36 25.45
CA LEU A 205 1.63 -16.76 24.08
C LEU A 205 2.96 -16.17 23.61
N ARG A 206 3.83 -17.01 23.07
CA ARG A 206 5.11 -16.60 22.48
C ARG A 206 4.89 -16.19 21.03
N LEU A 207 4.82 -14.88 20.78
CA LEU A 207 4.84 -14.27 19.45
C LEU A 207 6.19 -13.60 19.27
N ASP A 208 7.14 -14.34 18.71
CA ASP A 208 8.52 -13.92 18.53
C ASP A 208 8.91 -14.01 17.05
N LYS A 209 9.59 -12.98 16.54
CA LYS A 209 10.17 -12.95 15.20
C LYS A 209 11.20 -14.08 15.00
N ALA A 210 11.85 -14.54 16.07
CA ALA A 210 12.79 -15.67 16.01
C ALA A 210 12.11 -17.01 15.73
N ASN A 211 10.79 -17.14 15.95
CA ASN A 211 10.05 -18.33 15.57
C ASN A 211 9.71 -18.26 14.07
N ARG A 212 10.41 -19.07 13.27
CA ARG A 212 10.31 -19.10 11.80
C ARG A 212 8.87 -19.26 11.29
N ASP A 213 8.07 -20.13 11.91
CA ASP A 213 6.71 -20.42 11.45
C ASP A 213 5.76 -19.24 11.73
N VAL A 214 5.91 -18.61 12.90
CA VAL A 214 5.14 -17.42 13.27
C VAL A 214 5.55 -16.23 12.40
N ALA A 215 6.85 -16.01 12.22
CA ALA A 215 7.39 -14.97 11.35
C ALA A 215 6.89 -15.11 9.92
N MET A 216 6.87 -16.33 9.39
CA MET A 216 6.32 -16.64 8.08
C MET A 216 4.82 -16.31 7.97
N LEU A 217 3.99 -16.70 8.95
CA LEU A 217 2.55 -16.40 8.93
C LEU A 217 2.28 -14.89 9.04
N VAL A 218 3.03 -14.18 9.89
CA VAL A 218 2.96 -12.72 9.99
C VAL A 218 3.39 -12.09 8.66
N ASN A 219 4.47 -12.58 8.04
CA ASN A 219 4.96 -12.06 6.77
C ASN A 219 3.92 -12.23 5.66
N LEU A 220 3.38 -13.44 5.47
CA LEU A 220 2.33 -13.70 4.49
C LEU A 220 1.13 -12.77 4.71
N CYS A 221 0.67 -12.66 5.96
CA CYS A 221 -0.48 -11.81 6.26
C CYS A 221 -0.19 -10.32 6.07
N SER A 222 1.01 -9.86 6.38
CA SER A 222 1.46 -8.49 6.15
C SER A 222 1.60 -8.18 4.66
N LYS A 223 2.12 -9.11 3.87
CA LYS A 223 2.35 -8.95 2.43
C LYS A 223 1.04 -8.89 1.66
N GLU A 224 0.11 -9.79 1.99
CA GLU A 224 -1.17 -9.97 1.28
C GLU A 224 -2.34 -9.21 1.92
N ASP A 225 -2.05 -8.33 2.89
CA ASP A 225 -3.02 -7.51 3.60
C ASP A 225 -4.05 -8.29 4.48
N TYR A 226 -3.75 -9.55 4.80
CA TYR A 226 -4.60 -10.39 5.64
C TYR A 226 -4.66 -9.91 7.11
N GLY A 227 -5.71 -10.35 7.81
CA GLY A 227 -5.99 -9.88 9.16
C GLY A 227 -5.16 -10.61 10.21
N ILE A 228 -4.44 -9.87 11.06
CA ILE A 228 -3.79 -10.41 12.26
C ILE A 228 -4.36 -9.69 13.49
N LYS A 229 -4.73 -10.43 14.53
CA LYS A 229 -5.16 -9.86 15.82
C LYS A 229 -4.46 -10.57 16.97
N VAL A 230 -3.86 -9.80 17.88
CA VAL A 230 -3.30 -10.28 19.14
C VAL A 230 -4.20 -9.83 20.28
N TYR A 231 -4.71 -10.80 21.01
CA TYR A 231 -5.49 -10.60 22.24
C TYR A 231 -4.58 -10.75 23.44
N TYR A 232 -4.78 -9.89 24.44
CA TYR A 232 -4.02 -9.88 25.68
C TYR A 232 -4.93 -10.26 26.84
N TRP A 233 -4.36 -10.75 27.94
CA TRP A 233 -5.12 -10.96 29.18
C TRP A 233 -5.69 -9.67 29.75
N ASN A 234 -4.94 -8.57 29.61
CA ASN A 234 -5.32 -7.24 30.03
C ASN A 234 -5.01 -6.25 28.90
N GLY A 235 -5.91 -5.29 28.69
CA GLY A 235 -5.74 -4.23 27.69
C GLY A 235 -6.37 -4.52 26.32
N PRO A 236 -6.33 -3.54 25.41
CA PRO A 236 -6.93 -3.65 24.08
C PRO A 236 -6.13 -4.59 23.18
N CYS A 237 -6.81 -5.20 22.20
CA CYS A 237 -6.14 -6.02 21.19
C CYS A 237 -5.28 -5.18 20.26
N THR A 238 -4.20 -5.78 19.75
CA THR A 238 -3.38 -5.23 18.67
C THR A 238 -3.88 -5.84 17.37
N SER A 239 -4.20 -5.03 16.37
CA SER A 239 -4.67 -5.52 15.06
C SER A 239 -3.77 -5.01 13.94
N SER A 240 -3.50 -5.83 12.93
CA SER A 240 -2.76 -5.37 11.74
C SER A 240 -3.45 -4.17 11.12
N SER A 241 -4.78 -4.18 10.99
CA SER A 241 -5.57 -3.04 10.48
C SER A 241 -5.37 -1.72 11.22
N SER A 242 -5.08 -1.74 12.52
CA SER A 242 -4.82 -0.51 13.29
C SER A 242 -3.37 -0.02 13.16
N LEU A 243 -2.47 -0.87 12.67
CA LEU A 243 -1.04 -0.59 12.50
C LEU A 243 -0.67 -0.23 11.07
N LYS A 244 -1.50 -0.61 10.09
CA LYS A 244 -1.32 -0.30 8.66
C LYS A 244 -1.17 1.23 8.47
N ARG A 245 0.07 1.69 8.21
CA ARG A 245 0.51 3.01 7.70
C ARG A 245 2.02 3.15 7.90
N THR A 246 2.80 2.62 6.97
CA THR A 246 4.24 2.88 6.98
C THR A 246 4.54 4.25 6.38
N LYS A 247 5.45 4.96 7.04
CA LYS A 247 5.93 6.26 6.58
C LYS A 247 7.34 6.08 6.07
N VAL A 248 7.61 6.64 4.89
CA VAL A 248 8.93 6.67 4.28
C VAL A 248 9.30 8.11 3.96
N LYS A 249 10.59 8.38 3.80
CA LYS A 249 11.08 9.68 3.36
C LYS A 249 11.61 9.52 1.94
N ILE A 250 11.16 10.40 1.05
CA ILE A 250 11.60 10.47 -0.34
C ILE A 250 12.05 11.92 -0.58
N SER A 251 13.18 12.13 -1.25
CA SER A 251 13.73 13.48 -1.42
C SER A 251 13.01 14.25 -2.53
N ASP A 252 12.67 15.51 -2.26
CA ASP A 252 12.11 16.42 -3.28
C ASP A 252 13.06 16.62 -4.47
N ALA A 253 14.38 16.55 -4.23
CA ALA A 253 15.37 16.64 -5.28
C ALA A 253 15.32 15.44 -6.24
N GLU A 254 15.12 14.23 -5.70
CA GLU A 254 14.99 12.99 -6.49
C GLU A 254 13.70 13.02 -7.32
N ILE A 255 12.60 13.47 -6.71
CA ILE A 255 11.31 13.67 -7.39
C ILE A 255 11.47 14.68 -8.53
N SER A 256 12.09 15.83 -8.25
CA SER A 256 12.30 16.89 -9.25
C SER A 256 13.16 16.41 -10.41
N ALA A 257 14.25 15.68 -10.12
CA ALA A 257 15.13 15.10 -11.13
C ALA A 257 14.37 14.13 -12.07
N LEU A 258 13.54 13.23 -11.52
CA LEU A 258 12.70 12.34 -12.34
C LEU A 258 11.73 13.14 -13.23
N VAL A 259 11.09 14.19 -12.68
CA VAL A 259 10.11 15.02 -13.39
C VAL A 259 10.74 15.76 -14.57
N ILE A 260 11.93 16.36 -14.39
CA ILE A 260 12.64 17.06 -15.47
C ILE A 260 13.38 16.11 -16.42
N GLY A 261 13.53 14.84 -16.03
CA GLY A 261 14.20 13.81 -16.83
C GLY A 261 15.73 13.80 -16.65
N ASP A 262 16.24 14.27 -15.51
CA ASP A 262 17.66 14.25 -15.19
C ASP A 262 18.05 12.92 -14.53
N ALA A 263 18.85 12.12 -15.23
CA ALA A 263 19.35 10.84 -14.74
C ALA A 263 20.68 11.08 -14.01
N VAL A 264 20.62 11.10 -12.68
CA VAL A 264 21.73 11.57 -11.81
C VAL A 264 22.66 10.42 -11.37
N CYS A 265 22.27 9.16 -11.57
CA CYS A 265 23.04 8.00 -11.09
C CYS A 265 23.48 7.08 -12.25
N CYS A 266 24.61 6.40 -12.09
CA CYS A 266 25.03 5.31 -12.96
C CYS A 266 24.92 4.00 -12.17
N ASP A 267 24.32 2.96 -12.75
CA ASP A 267 24.37 1.62 -12.14
C ASP A 267 25.78 1.02 -12.22
N CYS A 268 25.99 -0.15 -11.60
CA CYS A 268 27.25 -0.88 -11.65
C CYS A 268 27.67 -1.34 -13.06
N HIS A 269 26.81 -1.13 -14.06
CA HIS A 269 27.06 -1.42 -15.47
C HIS A 269 27.19 -0.13 -16.33
N GLY A 270 27.19 1.05 -15.70
CA GLY A 270 27.35 2.33 -16.38
C GLY A 270 26.08 2.86 -17.06
N ASN A 271 24.91 2.26 -16.83
CA ASN A 271 23.65 2.76 -17.35
C ASN A 271 23.14 3.92 -16.48
N SER A 272 22.75 5.02 -17.13
CA SER A 272 22.10 6.14 -16.45
C SER A 272 20.77 5.69 -15.85
N GLN A 273 20.56 6.02 -14.57
CA GLN A 273 19.36 5.73 -13.80
C GLN A 273 18.89 6.98 -13.05
N PHE A 274 17.58 7.02 -12.80
CA PHE A 274 16.98 8.07 -11.98
C PHE A 274 17.16 7.76 -10.50
N ALA A 275 17.70 8.72 -9.73
CA ALA A 275 17.95 8.56 -8.30
C ALA A 275 16.68 8.12 -7.52
N LEU A 276 15.51 8.67 -7.88
CA LEU A 276 14.24 8.26 -7.28
C LEU A 276 13.95 6.77 -7.45
N ILE A 277 14.22 6.19 -8.62
CA ILE A 277 13.97 4.76 -8.88
C ILE A 277 14.82 3.89 -7.95
N ASN A 278 16.08 4.27 -7.75
CA ASN A 278 16.99 3.57 -6.83
C ASN A 278 16.51 3.70 -5.38
N SER A 279 16.12 4.88 -4.95
CA SER A 279 15.57 5.11 -3.61
C SER A 279 14.27 4.34 -3.37
N LEU A 280 13.42 4.21 -4.39
CA LEU A 280 12.24 3.35 -4.33
C LEU A 280 12.64 1.87 -4.15
N ASP A 281 13.61 1.36 -4.89
CA ASP A 281 14.05 -0.04 -4.71
C ASP A 281 14.54 -0.32 -3.28
N VAL A 282 15.36 0.56 -2.71
CA VAL A 282 15.80 0.44 -1.31
C VAL A 282 14.61 0.45 -0.34
N ILE A 283 13.67 1.38 -0.53
CA ILE A 283 12.45 1.44 0.30
C ILE A 283 11.64 0.14 0.18
N LEU A 284 11.51 -0.43 -1.02
CA LEU A 284 10.72 -1.63 -1.23
C LEU A 284 11.37 -2.86 -0.62
N ASP A 285 12.70 -2.95 -0.65
CA ASP A 285 13.45 -4.02 0.02
C ASP A 285 13.25 -3.94 1.54
N ASP A 286 13.36 -2.73 2.12
CA ASP A 286 13.08 -2.49 3.55
C ASP A 286 11.63 -2.86 3.92
N LEU A 287 10.65 -2.51 3.08
CA LEU A 287 9.22 -2.77 3.32
C LEU A 287 8.83 -4.24 3.17
N ASN A 288 9.54 -5.00 2.33
CA ASN A 288 9.32 -6.44 2.15
C ASN A 288 10.00 -7.27 3.25
N GLY A 289 10.93 -6.67 3.99
CA GLY A 289 11.38 -7.19 5.28
C GLY A 289 12.09 -8.54 5.23
N TYR A 290 12.91 -8.79 4.19
CA TYR A 290 13.76 -9.99 4.12
C TYR A 290 15.16 -9.68 3.58
N ASP A 291 16.17 -9.99 4.42
CA ASP A 291 17.41 -10.61 3.98
C ASP A 291 17.11 -12.10 3.77
N ASP A 292 17.31 -12.60 2.56
CA ASP A 292 17.30 -14.04 2.23
C ASP A 292 18.49 -14.81 2.87
N GLU A 293 19.30 -14.17 3.72
CA GLU A 293 20.57 -14.71 4.23
C GLU A 293 20.49 -15.56 5.51
N VAL A 294 19.30 -15.92 6.01
CA VAL A 294 19.20 -16.94 7.08
C VAL A 294 18.64 -18.24 6.50
N ILE A 295 19.50 -18.92 5.74
CA ILE A 295 19.39 -20.35 5.41
C ILE A 295 19.86 -21.18 6.60
#